data_AF-A0AA40RVN7-F1
#
_entry.id   AF-A0AA40RVN7-F1
#
_cell.length_a   1.000
_cell.length_b   1.000
_cell.length_c   1.000
_cell.angle_alpha   90.00
_cell.angle_beta   90.00
_cell.angle_gamma   90.00
#
_symmetry.space_group_name_H-M   'P 1'
#
loop_
_entity.id
_entity.type
_entity.pdbx_description
1 polymer ?
#
loop_
_entity_poly.entity_id
_entity_poly.type
_entity_poly.pdbx_seq_one_letter_code
_entity_poly.pdbx_strand_id
1 'polypeptide(L)'
;MNLYYRLGAAVLLIAAASVQADTLRCGSQLVTTGDRAFEVERKCGVPQHRDLVGYSLSRNDRQEFRLEEWVYGPRNGMLSILTFEGNRLVRIETRRAN
;
A
#
# COMPACT_ATOMS: atom_id res chain seq x y z
N MET A 1 -31.42 19.88 -36.11
CA MET A 1 -30.76 20.45 -34.91
C MET A 1 -30.98 19.67 -33.61
N ASN A 2 -31.82 18.61 -33.53
CA ASN A 2 -32.05 17.87 -32.27
C ASN A 2 -31.50 16.42 -32.23
N LEU A 3 -30.83 15.95 -33.29
CA LEU A 3 -30.34 14.56 -33.33
C LEU A 3 -28.93 14.39 -32.71
N TYR A 4 -28.14 15.48 -32.64
CA TYR A 4 -26.80 15.47 -32.03
C TYR A 4 -26.83 15.49 -30.50
N TYR A 5 -27.92 15.97 -29.89
CA TYR A 5 -28.04 16.12 -28.43
C TYR A 5 -28.29 14.79 -27.72
N ARG A 6 -28.87 13.80 -28.42
CA ARG A 6 -29.11 12.46 -27.86
C ARG A 6 -27.90 11.54 -27.94
N LEU A 7 -26.96 11.82 -28.86
CA LEU A 7 -25.70 11.08 -28.97
C LEU A 7 -24.65 11.56 -27.96
N GLY A 8 -24.73 12.82 -27.50
CA GLY A 8 -23.81 13.37 -26.51
C GLY A 8 -24.04 12.90 -25.06
N ALA A 9 -25.26 12.46 -24.73
CA ALA A 9 -25.62 12.09 -23.36
C ALA A 9 -25.20 10.66 -22.96
N ALA A 10 -24.82 9.79 -23.92
CA ALA A 10 -24.52 8.39 -23.66
C ALA A 10 -23.03 8.09 -23.39
N VAL A 11 -22.13 9.04 -23.64
CA VAL A 11 -20.66 8.81 -23.61
C VAL A 11 -20.00 9.23 -22.29
N LEU A 12 -20.75 9.85 -21.37
CA LEU A 12 -20.21 10.35 -20.08
C LEU A 12 -20.27 9.33 -18.93
N LEU A 13 -20.27 8.02 -19.21
CA LEU A 13 -20.03 6.96 -18.20
C LEU A 13 -18.53 6.68 -18.09
N ILE A 14 -17.78 7.75 -17.80
CA ILE A 14 -16.31 7.74 -17.73
C ILE A 14 -15.87 7.04 -16.43
N ALA A 15 -15.36 5.83 -16.61
CA ALA A 15 -14.32 5.15 -15.83
C ALA A 15 -14.07 5.65 -14.39
N ALA A 16 -14.75 5.04 -13.42
CA ALA A 16 -14.28 5.04 -12.04
C ALA A 16 -13.05 4.11 -11.94
N ALA A 17 -11.85 4.67 -12.06
CA ALA A 17 -10.63 3.93 -11.74
C ALA A 17 -10.63 3.63 -10.23
N SER A 18 -10.74 2.36 -9.85
CA SER A 18 -10.63 1.93 -8.46
C SER A 18 -9.18 2.03 -8.02
N VAL A 19 -8.87 3.03 -7.18
CA VAL A 19 -7.60 3.07 -6.46
C VAL A 19 -7.69 2.07 -5.32
N GLN A 20 -6.99 0.95 -5.43
CA GLN A 20 -6.91 -0.04 -4.36
C GLN A 20 -5.82 0.39 -3.36
N ALA A 21 -6.23 0.70 -2.14
CA ALA A 21 -5.33 0.93 -1.01
C ALA A 21 -5.43 -0.26 -0.07
N ASP A 22 -4.33 -0.98 0.10
CA ASP A 22 -4.28 -2.04 1.11
C ASP A 22 -4.32 -1.42 2.50
N THR A 23 -4.99 -2.11 3.43
CA THR A 23 -5.13 -1.65 4.82
C THR A 23 -4.77 -2.75 5.81
N LEU A 24 -4.13 -2.37 6.91
CA LEU A 24 -3.84 -3.22 8.06
C LEU A 24 -4.39 -2.58 9.33
N ARG A 25 -5.05 -3.38 10.16
CA ARG A 25 -5.53 -2.94 11.48
C ARG A 25 -4.54 -3.31 12.59
N CYS A 26 -4.12 -2.31 13.33
CA CYS A 26 -3.31 -2.44 14.55
C CYS A 26 -4.12 -1.93 15.73
N GLY A 27 -4.82 -2.84 16.42
CA GLY A 27 -5.77 -2.48 17.48
C GLY A 27 -6.96 -1.66 16.94
N SER A 28 -7.09 -0.42 17.40
CA SER A 28 -8.09 0.55 16.91
C SER A 28 -7.58 1.42 15.77
N GLN A 29 -6.28 1.36 15.44
CA GLN A 29 -5.66 2.19 14.41
C GLN A 29 -5.56 1.44 13.08
N LEU A 30 -5.59 2.21 11.99
CA LEU A 30 -5.45 1.72 10.62
C LEU A 30 -4.16 2.24 10.01
N VAL A 31 -3.44 1.33 9.37
CA VAL A 31 -2.30 1.59 8.49
C VAL A 31 -2.75 1.34 7.07
N THR A 32 -2.36 2.23 6.15
CA THR A 32 -2.69 2.10 4.73
C THR A 32 -1.45 2.34 3.88
N THR A 33 -1.45 1.84 2.65
CA THR A 33 -0.41 2.20 1.68
C THR A 33 -0.29 3.73 1.56
N GLY A 34 0.94 4.23 1.48
CA GLY A 34 1.30 5.64 1.51
C GLY A 34 1.73 6.18 2.88
N ASP A 35 1.36 5.51 3.98
CA ASP A 35 1.80 5.85 5.35
C ASP A 35 3.33 5.81 5.45
N ARG A 36 3.89 6.68 6.30
CA ARG A 36 5.33 6.68 6.56
C ARG A 36 5.72 5.61 7.58
N ALA A 37 6.93 5.08 7.47
CA ALA A 37 7.48 4.07 8.38
C ALA A 37 7.30 4.43 9.87
N PHE A 38 7.58 5.69 10.25
CA PHE A 38 7.39 6.14 11.64
C PHE A 38 5.91 6.16 12.08
N GLU A 39 4.98 6.41 11.15
CA GLU A 39 3.55 6.41 11.45
C GLU A 39 3.05 5.00 11.66
N VAL A 40 3.54 4.05 10.84
CA VAL A 40 3.27 2.63 11.00
C VAL A 40 3.80 2.14 12.35
N GLU A 41 5.05 2.44 12.69
CA GLU A 41 5.65 2.04 13.97
C GLU A 41 4.89 2.64 15.16
N ARG A 42 4.48 3.91 15.07
CA ARG A 42 3.64 4.54 16.10
C ARG A 42 2.28 3.87 16.23
N LYS A 43 1.69 3.39 15.13
CA LYS A 43 0.36 2.76 15.11
C LYS A 43 0.38 1.28 15.52
N CYS A 44 1.44 0.56 15.15
CA CYS A 44 1.53 -0.90 15.29
C CYS A 44 2.53 -1.36 16.34
N GLY A 45 3.38 -0.47 16.84
CA GLY A 45 4.56 -0.80 17.63
C GLY A 45 5.77 -1.16 16.76
N VAL A 46 6.85 -1.59 17.40
CA VAL A 46 8.05 -2.09 16.72
C VAL A 46 7.73 -3.43 16.05
N PRO A 47 8.12 -3.65 14.78
CA PRO A 47 7.93 -4.94 14.11
C PRO A 47 8.82 -6.03 14.72
N GLN A 48 8.43 -7.30 14.53
CA GLN A 48 9.25 -8.45 14.92
C GLN A 48 10.53 -8.54 14.08
N HIS A 49 10.43 -8.26 12.78
CA HIS A 49 11.56 -8.26 11.84
C HIS A 49 11.53 -7.00 10.98
N ARG A 50 12.72 -6.46 10.70
CA ARG A 50 12.95 -5.34 9.78
C ARG A 50 14.19 -5.67 8.95
N ASP A 51 13.98 -6.03 7.70
CA ASP A 51 15.04 -6.49 6.81
C ASP A 51 15.14 -5.56 5.58
N LEU A 52 16.36 -5.15 5.24
CA LEU A 52 16.62 -4.50 3.95
C LEU A 52 16.67 -5.59 2.87
N VAL A 53 15.62 -5.69 2.07
CA VAL A 53 15.44 -6.76 1.06
C VAL A 53 15.94 -6.35 -0.33
N GLY A 54 16.22 -5.07 -0.55
CA GLY A 54 16.82 -4.62 -1.79
C GLY A 54 16.74 -3.11 -2.02
N TYR A 55 16.74 -2.74 -3.30
CA TYR A 55 16.61 -1.37 -3.76
C TYR A 55 15.66 -1.31 -4.97
N SER A 56 14.85 -0.26 -5.06
CA SER A 56 14.06 0.04 -6.26
C SER A 56 14.59 1.29 -6.95
N LEU A 57 14.38 1.36 -8.27
CA LEU A 57 14.70 2.54 -9.06
C LEU A 57 13.46 3.42 -9.21
N SER A 58 13.66 4.73 -9.12
CA SER A 58 12.65 5.73 -9.49
C SER A 58 12.27 5.58 -10.97
N ARG A 59 11.10 6.09 -11.37
CA ARG A 59 10.61 6.05 -12.78
C ARG A 59 11.58 6.60 -13.83
N ASN A 60 12.53 7.44 -13.43
CA ASN A 60 13.53 8.04 -14.31
C ASN A 60 14.93 7.47 -14.06
N ASP A 61 15.05 6.39 -13.27
CA ASP A 61 16.28 5.71 -12.87
C ASP A 61 17.36 6.60 -12.22
N ARG A 62 16.97 7.81 -11.77
CA ARG A 62 17.90 8.78 -11.16
C ARG A 62 18.06 8.62 -9.66
N GLN A 63 17.22 7.81 -9.02
CA GLN A 63 17.20 7.68 -7.57
C GLN A 63 16.90 6.24 -7.20
N GLU A 64 17.77 5.69 -6.34
CA GLU A 64 17.59 4.40 -5.71
C GLU A 64 16.90 4.59 -4.36
N PHE A 65 15.85 3.82 -4.12
CA PHE A 65 15.16 3.76 -2.83
C PHE A 65 15.42 2.42 -2.18
N ARG A 66 15.68 2.43 -0.86
CA ARG A 66 15.78 1.19 -0.08
C ARG A 66 14.42 0.50 -0.06
N LEU A 67 14.42 -0.80 -0.32
CA LEU A 67 13.26 -1.66 -0.09
C LEU A 67 13.45 -2.38 1.24
N GLU A 68 12.63 -2.04 2.22
CA GLU A 68 12.61 -2.70 3.53
C GLU A 68 11.35 -3.53 3.67
N GLU A 69 11.47 -4.68 4.30
CA GLU A 69 10.35 -5.54 4.68
C GLU A 69 10.22 -5.59 6.19
N TRP A 70 9.03 -5.28 6.69
CA TRP A 70 8.71 -5.30 8.12
C TRP A 70 7.64 -6.36 8.38
N VAL A 71 7.88 -7.22 9.36
CA VAL A 71 6.97 -8.33 9.68
C VAL A 71 6.29 -8.10 11.03
N TYR A 72 4.97 -8.22 11.05
CA TYR A 72 4.13 -8.19 12.24
C TYR A 72 3.41 -9.52 12.47
N GLY A 73 3.26 -9.90 13.74
CA GLY A 73 2.49 -11.08 14.16
C GLY A 73 3.37 -12.31 14.45
N PRO A 74 2.83 -13.53 14.36
CA PRO A 74 1.50 -13.85 13.85
C PRO A 74 0.37 -13.44 14.80
N ARG A 75 -0.75 -12.97 14.24
CA ARG A 75 -2.02 -12.74 14.95
C ARG A 75 -3.06 -13.70 14.38
N ASN A 76 -3.64 -14.57 15.22
CA ASN A 76 -4.55 -15.63 14.78
C ASN A 76 -3.96 -16.50 13.65
N GLY A 77 -2.66 -16.81 13.74
CA GLY A 77 -1.96 -17.60 12.72
C GLY A 77 -1.63 -16.87 11.42
N MET A 78 -1.79 -15.54 11.36
CA MET A 78 -1.48 -14.72 10.18
C MET A 78 -0.34 -13.76 10.46
N LEU A 79 0.67 -13.74 9.59
CA LEU A 79 1.73 -12.74 9.50
C LEU A 79 1.26 -11.59 8.60
N SER A 80 1.63 -10.36 8.96
CA SER A 80 1.48 -9.18 8.12
C SER A 80 2.86 -8.68 7.70
N ILE A 81 3.11 -8.66 6.40
CA ILE A 81 4.38 -8.32 5.79
C ILE A 81 4.21 -6.97 5.07
N LEU A 82 4.95 -5.96 5.49
CA LEU A 82 4.85 -4.59 5.00
C LEU A 82 6.12 -4.26 4.22
N THR A 83 5.96 -3.89 2.95
CA THR A 83 7.09 -3.45 2.12
C THR A 83 7.12 -1.93 2.08
N PHE A 84 8.27 -1.36 2.44
CA PHE A 84 8.55 0.06 2.37
C PHE A 84 9.48 0.34 1.21
N GLU A 85 9.18 1.40 0.47
CA GLU A 85 10.10 2.03 -0.48
C GLU A 85 10.57 3.37 0.08
N GLY A 86 11.86 3.47 0.39
CA GLY A 86 12.42 4.59 1.11
C GLY A 86 11.81 4.70 2.51
N ASN A 87 10.84 5.60 2.68
CA ASN A 87 10.10 5.75 3.94
C ASN A 87 8.59 5.49 3.82
N ARG A 88 8.09 5.14 2.64
CA ARG A 88 6.65 4.98 2.38
C ARG A 88 6.27 3.53 2.29
N LEU A 89 5.17 3.17 2.94
CA LEU A 89 4.55 1.87 2.81
C LEU A 89 3.95 1.73 1.42
N VAL A 90 4.45 0.78 0.62
CA VAL A 90 4.00 0.56 -0.76
C VAL A 90 3.18 -0.72 -0.92
N ARG A 91 3.30 -1.66 0.01
CA ARG A 91 2.58 -2.94 -0.05
C ARG A 91 2.30 -3.49 1.34
N ILE A 92 1.13 -4.09 1.49
CA ILE A 92 0.75 -4.86 2.68
C ILE A 92 0.35 -6.25 2.20
N GLU A 93 1.04 -7.28 2.68
CA GLU A 93 0.74 -8.67 2.40
C GLU A 93 0.37 -9.40 3.70
N THR A 94 -0.55 -10.36 3.63
CA THR A 94 -0.87 -11.23 4.77
C THR A 94 -0.64 -12.69 4.39
N ARG A 95 0.13 -13.42 5.20
CA ARG A 95 0.48 -14.84 4.97
C ARG A 95 0.11 -15.67 6.20
N ARG A 96 -0.29 -16.93 6.02
CA ARG A 96 -0.42 -17.85 7.17
C ARG A 96 0.96 -18.22 7.70
N ALA A 97 1.13 -18.20 9.02
CA ALA A 97 2.25 -18.83 9.67
C ALA A 97 2.08 -20.36 9.52
N ASN A 98 3.09 -21.02 8.93
CA ASN A 98 3.10 -22.46 8.69
C ASN A 98 3.94 -23.16 9.78
#